data_AF-A0A3D8SYV5-F1
#
_entry.id   AF-A0A3D8SYV5-F1
#
_cell.length_a   1.000
_cell.length_b   1.000
_cell.length_c   1.000
_cell.angle_alpha   90.00
_cell.angle_beta   90.00
_cell.angle_gamma   90.00
#
_symmetry.space_group_name_H-M   'P 1'
#
loop_
_entity.id
_entity.type
_entity.pdbx_description
1 polymer ?
#
loop_
_entity_poly.entity_id
_entity_poly.type
_entity_poly.pdbx_seq_one_letter_code
_entity_poly.pdbx_strand_id
1 'polypeptide(L)'
;MDSKYMFDSFWVENYRRLKAITEDPSTRPAMIIGNIFVDAVKDMHVQFDVLDTMVWPTMPLLMLPCSYFPGQPGFELEGTLAFEIVSMWLHVKNELVILKSLLVILKFFTWTKDQRRIAGIKYRLPSPNKPDYLVLVNSIFGLEIPRDLSPLCALVGPLLAN
;
A
#
# COMPACT_ATOMS: atom_id res chain seq x y z
N MET A 1 2.41 -3.20 -14.31
CA MET A 1 1.08 -2.66 -13.89
C MET A 1 -0.01 -3.72 -13.96
N ASP A 2 0.04 -4.68 -14.89
CA ASP A 2 -1.02 -5.69 -15.06
C ASP A 2 -1.34 -6.49 -13.79
N SER A 3 -0.31 -6.86 -13.00
CA SER A 3 -0.49 -7.50 -11.69
C SER A 3 -1.30 -6.64 -10.71
N LYS A 4 -1.08 -5.32 -10.68
CA LYS A 4 -1.84 -4.40 -9.81
C LYS A 4 -3.30 -4.33 -10.23
N TYR A 5 -3.59 -4.27 -11.54
CA TYR A 5 -4.96 -4.33 -12.04
C TYR A 5 -5.65 -5.66 -11.66
N MET A 6 -4.92 -6.78 -11.72
CA MET A 6 -5.44 -8.08 -11.28
C MET A 6 -5.85 -8.04 -9.81
N PHE A 7 -4.95 -7.66 -8.89
CA PHE A 7 -5.27 -7.61 -7.46
C PHE A 7 -6.40 -6.63 -7.13
N ASP A 8 -6.37 -5.45 -7.73
CA ASP A 8 -7.40 -4.43 -7.46
C ASP A 8 -8.75 -4.76 -8.09
N SER A 9 -8.80 -5.63 -9.10
CA SER A 9 -10.08 -6.07 -9.67
C SER A 9 -10.93 -6.82 -8.63
N PHE A 10 -10.30 -7.46 -7.65
CA PHE A 10 -10.99 -8.11 -6.53
C PHE A 10 -11.53 -7.12 -5.50
N TRP A 11 -11.12 -5.85 -5.53
CA TRP A 11 -11.53 -4.85 -4.53
C TRP A 11 -13.05 -4.74 -4.42
N VAL A 12 -13.80 -4.74 -5.53
CA VAL A 12 -15.26 -4.60 -5.52
C VAL A 12 -15.93 -5.74 -4.75
N GLU A 13 -15.49 -6.98 -5.00
CA GLU A 13 -16.04 -8.16 -4.34
C GLU A 13 -15.62 -8.23 -2.87
N ASN A 14 -14.34 -7.95 -2.58
CA ASN A 14 -13.83 -7.87 -1.21
C ASN A 14 -14.60 -6.83 -0.38
N TYR A 15 -14.81 -5.65 -0.95
CA TYR A 15 -15.59 -4.58 -0.33
C TYR A 15 -17.02 -5.02 -0.02
N ARG A 16 -17.73 -5.63 -0.98
CA ARG A 16 -19.12 -6.08 -0.79
C ARG A 16 -19.23 -7.12 0.32
N ARG A 17 -18.35 -8.12 0.33
CA ARG A 17 -18.37 -9.20 1.33
C ARG A 17 -17.96 -8.70 2.72
N LEU A 18 -16.89 -7.90 2.80
CA LEU A 18 -16.48 -7.29 4.07
C LEU A 18 -17.55 -6.36 4.62
N LYS A 19 -18.20 -5.57 3.76
CA LYS A 19 -19.35 -4.73 4.15
C LYS A 19 -20.47 -5.57 4.72
N ALA A 20 -20.85 -6.68 4.08
CA ALA A 20 -21.93 -7.54 4.56
C ALA A 20 -21.64 -8.12 5.96
N ILE A 21 -20.40 -8.52 6.23
CA ILE A 21 -19.97 -9.01 7.56
C ILE A 21 -19.93 -7.86 8.58
N THR A 22 -19.45 -6.69 8.17
CA THR A 22 -19.25 -5.55 9.08
C THR A 22 -20.56 -4.84 9.41
N GLU A 23 -21.53 -4.84 8.50
CA GLU A 23 -22.81 -4.16 8.66
C GLU A 23 -23.69 -4.82 9.73
N ASP A 24 -23.62 -6.15 9.86
CA ASP A 24 -24.31 -6.93 10.89
C ASP A 24 -23.60 -6.84 12.26
N PRO A 25 -24.21 -6.22 13.29
CA PRO A 25 -23.60 -6.09 14.61
C PRO A 25 -23.27 -7.40 15.30
N SER A 26 -23.92 -8.52 14.93
CA SER A 26 -23.67 -9.83 15.55
C SER A 26 -22.43 -10.53 14.99
N THR A 27 -22.00 -10.16 13.79
CA THR A 27 -20.84 -10.75 13.10
C THR A 27 -19.70 -9.75 12.87
N ARG A 28 -19.93 -8.45 13.15
CA ARG A 28 -18.94 -7.39 13.03
C ARG A 28 -17.68 -7.71 13.83
N PRO A 29 -16.49 -7.74 13.18
CA PRO A 29 -15.24 -7.94 13.89
C PRO A 29 -14.85 -6.69 14.67
N ALA A 30 -14.20 -6.88 15.83
CA ALA A 30 -13.62 -5.77 16.59
C ALA A 30 -12.40 -5.14 15.88
N MET A 31 -11.69 -5.95 15.08
CA MET A 31 -10.52 -5.55 14.31
C MET A 31 -10.40 -6.41 13.05
N ILE A 32 -9.91 -5.82 11.96
CA ILE A 32 -9.59 -6.53 10.71
C ILE A 32 -8.09 -6.38 10.43
N ILE A 33 -7.42 -7.50 10.18
CA ILE A 33 -6.02 -7.53 9.76
C ILE A 33 -5.97 -7.78 8.25
N GLY A 34 -5.59 -6.75 7.50
CA GLY A 34 -5.43 -6.79 6.05
C GLY A 34 -3.98 -6.97 5.60
N ASN A 35 -3.79 -7.40 4.36
CA ASN A 35 -2.50 -7.27 3.67
C ASN A 35 -2.53 -6.04 2.74
N ILE A 36 -1.38 -5.64 2.21
CA ILE A 36 -1.22 -4.45 1.36
C ILE A 36 -2.11 -4.40 0.11
N PHE A 37 -2.64 -5.54 -0.35
CA PHE A 37 -3.50 -5.63 -1.53
C PHE A 37 -4.99 -5.55 -1.21
N VAL A 38 -5.38 -5.59 0.07
CA VAL A 38 -6.79 -5.57 0.49
C VAL A 38 -7.18 -4.18 1.00
N ASP A 39 -7.20 -3.20 0.09
CA ASP A 39 -7.57 -1.82 0.43
C ASP A 39 -9.02 -1.66 0.93
N ALA A 40 -9.88 -2.66 0.71
CA ALA A 40 -11.26 -2.67 1.21
C ALA A 40 -11.37 -2.66 2.75
N VAL A 41 -10.30 -3.04 3.48
CA VAL A 41 -10.30 -2.94 4.96
C VAL A 41 -10.35 -1.49 5.42
N LYS A 42 -9.63 -0.59 4.75
CA LYS A 42 -9.65 0.86 5.01
C LYS A 42 -11.05 1.45 4.83
N ASP A 43 -11.81 0.88 3.90
CA ASP A 43 -13.20 1.26 3.69
C ASP A 43 -14.09 0.88 4.88
N MET A 44 -13.81 -0.26 5.54
CA MET A 44 -14.53 -0.66 6.75
C MET A 44 -14.16 0.23 7.94
N HIS A 45 -12.89 0.61 8.05
CA HIS A 45 -12.42 1.58 9.05
C HIS A 45 -13.17 2.91 8.93
N VAL A 46 -13.20 3.48 7.73
CA VAL A 46 -13.84 4.79 7.48
C VAL A 46 -15.36 4.73 7.62
N GLN A 47 -16.03 3.64 7.21
CA GLN A 47 -17.49 3.56 7.23
C GLN A 47 -18.08 3.12 8.56
N PHE A 48 -17.41 2.19 9.25
CA PHE A 48 -17.99 1.49 10.40
C PHE A 48 -17.17 1.63 11.68
N ASP A 49 -16.10 2.42 11.66
CA ASP A 49 -15.20 2.65 12.79
C ASP A 49 -14.59 1.34 13.36
N VAL A 50 -14.33 0.38 12.46
CA VAL A 50 -13.64 -0.86 12.81
C VAL A 50 -12.14 -0.61 12.86
N LEU A 51 -11.45 -1.19 13.84
CA LEU A 51 -9.99 -1.10 13.92
C LEU A 51 -9.35 -1.82 12.72
N ASP A 52 -8.54 -1.08 11.96
CA ASP A 52 -7.76 -1.59 10.84
C ASP A 52 -6.30 -1.83 11.27
N THR A 53 -5.74 -2.95 10.81
CA THR A 53 -4.32 -3.24 10.88
C THR A 53 -3.85 -3.78 9.54
N MET A 54 -2.85 -3.15 8.94
CA MET A 54 -2.29 -3.60 7.66
C MET A 54 -0.91 -4.21 7.86
N VAL A 55 -0.74 -5.43 7.37
CA VAL A 55 0.55 -6.13 7.33
C VAL A 55 1.24 -5.85 6.01
N TRP A 56 2.43 -5.25 6.10
CA TRP A 56 3.29 -4.92 4.98
C TRP A 56 4.52 -5.82 4.96
N PRO A 57 4.93 -6.33 3.78
CA PRO A 57 6.17 -7.11 3.68
C PRO A 57 7.41 -6.23 3.80
N THR A 58 7.31 -4.94 3.50
CA THR A 58 8.40 -3.96 3.51
C THR A 58 7.87 -2.61 4.00
N MET A 59 8.73 -1.65 4.36
CA MET A 59 8.27 -0.34 4.83
C MET A 59 7.37 0.38 3.80
N PRO A 60 6.13 0.78 4.17
CA PRO A 60 5.23 1.48 3.25
C PRO A 60 5.77 2.84 2.82
N LEU A 61 6.14 2.93 1.54
CA LEU A 61 6.88 4.05 0.95
C LEU A 61 6.13 5.39 0.98
N LEU A 62 4.81 5.36 0.76
CA LEU A 62 3.98 6.57 0.72
C LEU A 62 3.55 7.07 2.11
N MET A 63 3.64 6.22 3.13
CA MET A 63 3.16 6.53 4.50
C MET A 63 4.31 6.70 5.50
N LEU A 64 5.52 6.25 5.15
CA LEU A 64 6.73 6.36 5.95
C LEU A 64 7.84 6.96 5.07
N PRO A 65 7.85 8.29 4.88
CA PRO A 65 8.83 8.94 4.03
C PRO A 65 10.25 8.76 4.60
N CYS A 66 11.22 8.69 3.69
CA CYS A 66 12.65 8.81 3.99
C CYS A 66 13.20 10.05 3.28
N SER A 67 14.27 10.64 3.82
CA SER A 67 14.91 11.83 3.25
C SER A 67 15.46 11.59 1.84
N TYR A 68 15.94 10.37 1.57
CA TYR A 68 16.42 9.97 0.27
C TYR A 68 16.20 8.48 0.05
N PHE A 69 15.66 8.13 -1.11
CA PHE A 69 15.62 6.77 -1.63
C PHE A 69 16.20 6.80 -3.06
N PRO A 70 17.18 5.97 -3.39
CA PRO A 70 17.71 5.88 -4.74
C PRO A 70 16.66 5.45 -5.77
N GLY A 71 16.38 6.29 -6.77
CA GLY A 71 15.33 6.03 -7.75
C GLY A 71 13.93 6.17 -7.19
N GLN A 72 12.94 5.72 -7.97
CA GLN A 72 11.57 5.66 -7.51
C GLN A 72 11.24 4.28 -6.93
N PRO A 73 10.90 4.20 -5.63
CA PRO A 73 10.46 2.98 -5.00
C PRO A 73 9.29 2.29 -5.73
N GLY A 74 9.42 1.00 -6.01
CA GLY A 74 8.43 0.19 -6.74
C GLY A 74 8.44 0.39 -8.27
N PHE A 75 9.34 1.22 -8.80
CA PHE A 75 9.58 1.41 -10.23
C PHE A 75 11.05 1.23 -10.60
N GLU A 76 11.82 0.54 -9.75
CA GLU A 76 13.25 0.33 -9.93
C GLU A 76 13.52 -0.41 -11.23
N LEU A 77 14.39 0.16 -12.07
CA LEU A 77 14.84 -0.50 -13.28
C LEU A 77 15.75 -1.68 -12.93
N GLU A 78 15.69 -2.73 -13.74
CA GLU A 78 16.57 -3.88 -13.56
C GLU A 78 18.05 -3.46 -13.55
N GLY A 79 18.79 -4.02 -12.61
CA GLY A 79 20.21 -3.71 -12.42
C GLY A 79 20.49 -2.45 -11.59
N THR A 80 19.50 -1.61 -11.25
CA THR A 80 19.74 -0.35 -10.48
C THR A 80 19.86 -0.53 -8.97
N LEU A 81 19.64 -1.74 -8.46
CA LEU A 81 19.57 -2.02 -7.02
C LEU A 81 20.96 -2.08 -6.34
N ALA A 82 22.05 -2.28 -7.12
CA ALA A 82 23.42 -2.32 -6.60
C ALA A 82 24.25 -1.19 -7.20
N PHE A 83 24.64 -0.21 -6.38
CA PHE A 83 25.41 0.96 -6.83
C PHE A 83 26.79 0.64 -7.40
N GLU A 84 27.38 -0.49 -7.00
CA GLU A 84 28.80 -0.78 -7.22
C GLU A 84 29.16 -1.06 -8.69
N ILE A 85 28.18 -1.40 -9.54
CA ILE A 85 28.43 -1.88 -10.93
C ILE A 85 27.59 -1.09 -11.95
N VAL A 86 26.84 -0.07 -11.52
CA VAL A 86 25.81 0.55 -12.36
C VAL A 86 26.30 1.85 -12.98
N SER A 87 26.07 1.98 -14.29
CA SER A 87 26.38 3.24 -14.99
C SER A 87 25.54 4.40 -14.43
N MET A 88 26.14 5.58 -14.30
CA MET A 88 25.40 6.79 -13.91
C MET A 88 24.21 7.11 -14.81
N TRP A 89 24.27 6.71 -16.07
CA TRP A 89 23.16 6.87 -17.01
C TRP A 89 21.93 6.04 -16.63
N LEU A 90 22.14 4.86 -16.06
CA LEU A 90 21.04 4.01 -15.59
C LEU A 90 20.38 4.62 -14.34
N HIS A 91 21.14 5.24 -13.45
CA HIS A 91 20.59 6.01 -12.33
C HIS A 91 19.70 7.16 -12.80
N VAL A 92 20.15 7.97 -13.77
CA VAL A 92 19.32 9.04 -14.35
C VAL A 92 18.05 8.48 -14.98
N LYS A 93 18.15 7.37 -15.72
CA LYS A 93 16.96 6.69 -16.27
C LYS A 93 16.01 6.18 -15.19
N ASN A 94 16.54 5.74 -14.05
CA ASN A 94 15.76 5.26 -12.91
C ASN A 94 14.94 6.39 -12.30
N GLU A 95 15.53 7.57 -12.11
CA GLU A 95 14.81 8.76 -11.62
C GLU A 95 13.70 9.20 -12.59
N LEU A 96 13.93 9.05 -13.90
CA LEU A 96 12.98 9.46 -14.94
C LEU A 96 11.88 8.41 -15.23
N VAL A 97 11.89 7.25 -14.56
CA VAL A 97 10.93 6.15 -14.84
C VAL A 97 9.48 6.58 -14.64
N ILE A 98 9.22 7.41 -13.63
CA ILE A 98 7.87 7.92 -13.31
C ILE A 98 7.30 8.69 -14.48
N LEU A 99 8.11 9.50 -15.17
CA LEU A 99 7.66 10.29 -16.31
C LEU A 99 7.18 9.40 -17.44
N LYS A 100 7.84 8.25 -17.64
CA LYS A 100 7.42 7.25 -18.64
C LYS A 100 6.16 6.51 -18.21
N SER A 101 5.98 6.28 -16.90
CA SER A 101 4.83 5.58 -16.34
C SER A 101 3.61 6.48 -16.09
N LEU A 102 3.74 7.80 -16.23
CA LEU A 102 2.72 8.78 -15.84
C LEU A 102 1.35 8.51 -16.47
N LEU A 103 1.29 8.26 -17.78
CA LEU A 103 0.03 7.96 -18.46
C LEU A 103 -0.65 6.70 -17.92
N VAL A 104 0.15 5.67 -17.60
CA VAL A 104 -0.36 4.41 -17.05
C VAL A 104 -0.87 4.63 -15.63
N ILE A 105 -0.16 5.41 -14.82
CA ILE A 105 -0.57 5.81 -13.47
C ILE A 105 -1.89 6.60 -13.50
N LEU A 106 -2.03 7.58 -14.40
CA LEU A 106 -3.27 8.36 -14.55
C LEU A 106 -4.44 7.48 -15.00
N LYS A 107 -4.21 6.54 -15.91
CA LYS A 107 -5.21 5.56 -16.34
C LYS A 107 -5.64 4.66 -15.18
N PHE A 108 -4.70 4.23 -14.36
CA PHE A 108 -4.96 3.42 -13.17
C PHE A 108 -5.80 4.20 -12.14
N PHE A 109 -5.44 5.44 -11.79
CA PHE A 109 -6.24 6.25 -10.88
C PHE A 109 -7.67 6.47 -11.37
N THR A 110 -7.84 6.72 -12.67
CA THR A 110 -9.17 6.87 -13.28
C THR A 110 -9.98 5.59 -13.16
N TRP A 111 -9.37 4.45 -13.50
CA TRP A 111 -10.01 3.13 -13.40
C TRP A 111 -10.41 2.79 -11.96
N THR A 112 -9.53 3.00 -10.97
CA THR A 112 -9.84 2.74 -9.55
C THR A 112 -11.00 3.61 -9.06
N LYS A 113 -11.03 4.89 -9.47
CA LYS A 113 -12.14 5.80 -9.15
C LYS A 113 -13.46 5.31 -9.74
N ASP A 114 -13.45 4.80 -10.97
CA ASP A 114 -14.63 4.24 -11.61
C ASP A 114 -15.14 2.97 -10.90
N GLN A 115 -14.25 2.05 -10.52
CA GLN A 115 -14.61 0.86 -9.74
C GLN A 115 -15.31 1.24 -8.42
N ARG A 116 -14.76 2.22 -7.69
CA ARG A 116 -15.32 2.71 -6.43
C ARG A 116 -16.68 3.38 -6.64
N ARG A 117 -16.85 4.14 -7.73
CA ARG A 117 -18.13 4.76 -8.09
C ARG A 117 -19.21 3.72 -8.42
N ILE A 118 -18.86 2.66 -9.16
CA ILE A 118 -19.80 1.56 -9.47
C ILE A 118 -20.25 0.83 -8.19
N ALA A 119 -19.35 0.70 -7.20
CA ALA A 119 -19.68 0.16 -5.89
C ALA A 119 -20.48 1.12 -4.99
N GLY A 120 -20.84 2.32 -5.46
CA GLY A 120 -21.64 3.30 -4.74
C GLY A 120 -20.87 4.11 -3.70
N ILE A 121 -19.53 4.04 -3.68
CA ILE A 121 -18.70 4.82 -2.74
C ILE A 121 -18.71 6.29 -3.13
N LYS A 122 -19.12 7.15 -2.19
CA LYS A 122 -19.20 8.61 -2.35
C LYS A 122 -18.12 9.39 -1.60
N TYR A 123 -17.34 8.72 -0.74
CA TYR A 123 -16.27 9.34 0.03
C TYR A 123 -14.89 9.03 -0.58
N ARG A 124 -13.88 9.78 -0.13
CA ARG A 124 -12.48 9.52 -0.44
C ARG A 124 -11.81 8.92 0.80
N LEU A 125 -10.91 7.97 0.59
CA LEU A 125 -10.05 7.52 1.66
C LEU A 125 -9.05 8.64 2.02
N PRO A 126 -8.75 8.84 3.30
CA PRO A 126 -7.64 9.69 3.71
C PRO A 126 -6.34 9.21 3.05
N SER A 127 -5.48 10.16 2.68
CA SER A 127 -4.12 9.88 2.21
C SER A 127 -3.11 10.61 3.10
N PRO A 128 -3.03 10.24 4.39
CA PRO A 128 -2.16 10.93 5.33
C PRO A 128 -0.68 10.60 5.09
N ASN A 129 0.20 11.53 5.42
CA ASN A 129 1.66 11.33 5.36
C ASN A 129 2.19 10.37 6.45
N LYS A 130 1.32 9.96 7.38
CA LYS A 130 1.56 9.00 8.45
C LYS A 130 0.33 8.12 8.58
N PRO A 131 0.45 6.84 8.93
CA PRO A 131 -0.70 5.98 9.19
C PRO A 131 -1.62 6.55 10.27
N ASP A 132 -2.93 6.44 10.04
CA ASP A 132 -4.03 6.60 11.00
C ASP A 132 -4.56 5.26 11.55
N TYR A 133 -4.02 4.14 11.06
CA TYR A 133 -4.29 2.76 11.51
C TYR A 133 -2.98 2.03 11.82
N LEU A 134 -3.04 0.86 12.47
CA LEU A 134 -1.85 0.11 12.83
C LEU A 134 -1.19 -0.49 11.58
N VAL A 135 0.11 -0.26 11.41
CA VAL A 135 0.94 -0.80 10.32
C VAL A 135 1.96 -1.75 10.91
N LEU A 136 1.83 -3.03 10.56
CA LEU A 136 2.80 -4.06 10.94
C LEU A 136 3.70 -4.34 9.76
N VAL A 137 5.01 -4.19 9.93
CA VAL A 137 5.99 -4.40 8.86
C VAL A 137 6.76 -5.68 9.15
N ASN A 138 6.67 -6.66 8.26
CA ASN A 138 7.44 -7.90 8.32
C ASN A 138 8.91 -7.66 7.89
N SER A 139 9.61 -6.84 8.65
CA SER A 139 11.02 -6.52 8.44
C SER A 139 11.71 -6.25 9.79
N ILE A 140 13.02 -6.03 9.75
CA ILE A 140 13.87 -5.78 10.94
C ILE A 140 14.69 -4.50 10.80
N PHE A 141 15.08 -3.92 11.94
CA PHE A 141 16.04 -2.83 11.95
C PHE A 141 17.36 -3.27 11.33
N GLY A 142 17.92 -2.43 10.45
CA GLY A 142 19.15 -2.72 9.70
C GLY A 142 18.94 -3.35 8.32
N LEU A 143 17.74 -3.89 8.03
CA LEU A 143 17.38 -4.33 6.67
C LEU A 143 16.72 -3.21 5.86
N GLU A 144 15.94 -2.36 6.52
CA GLU A 144 15.22 -1.25 5.89
C GLU A 144 16.01 0.06 5.94
N ILE A 145 15.79 0.91 4.95
CA ILE A 145 16.27 2.29 5.00
C ILE A 145 15.61 3.01 6.19
N PRO A 146 16.38 3.73 7.03
CA PRO A 146 15.83 4.50 8.14
C PRO A 146 14.74 5.47 7.67
N ARG A 147 13.58 5.39 8.31
CA ARG A 147 12.39 6.21 8.03
C ARG A 147 11.91 6.86 9.31
N ASP A 148 11.23 7.99 9.16
CA ASP A 148 10.54 8.61 10.27
C ASP A 148 9.29 7.76 10.60
N LEU A 149 9.39 6.94 11.66
CA LEU A 149 8.34 5.98 12.03
C LEU A 149 7.20 6.68 12.79
N SER A 150 5.96 6.30 12.47
CA SER A 150 4.79 6.64 13.28
C SER A 150 4.74 5.74 14.52
N PRO A 151 4.20 6.21 15.67
CA PRO A 151 3.84 5.32 16.78
C PRO A 151 2.88 4.18 16.38
N LEU A 152 2.13 4.39 15.28
CA LEU A 152 1.23 3.39 14.70
C LEU A 152 1.94 2.45 13.71
N CYS A 153 3.26 2.46 13.64
CA CYS A 153 4.04 1.53 12.83
C CYS A 153 4.96 0.69 13.71
N ALA A 154 4.86 -0.63 13.58
CA ALA A 154 5.69 -1.58 14.30
C ALA A 154 6.38 -2.56 13.34
N LEU A 155 7.66 -2.80 13.58
CA LEU A 155 8.38 -3.90 12.94
C LEU A 155 8.08 -5.20 13.70
N VAL A 156 7.55 -6.19 12.99
CA VAL A 156 7.17 -7.50 13.54
C VAL A 156 7.91 -8.66 12.87
N GLY A 157 8.87 -8.36 12.01
CA GLY A 157 9.64 -9.36 11.29
C GLY A 157 10.84 -9.91 12.06
N PRO A 158 11.48 -10.97 11.53
CA PRO A 158 10.98 -11.79 10.43
C PRO A 158 9.86 -12.73 10.92
N LEU A 159 8.71 -12.72 10.23
CA LEU A 159 7.66 -13.71 10.42
C LEU A 159 8.11 -15.02 9.75
N LEU A 160 8.40 -16.02 10.58
CA LEU A 160 8.89 -17.32 10.14
C LEU A 160 7.72 -18.29 9.89
N ALA A 161 7.89 -19.19 8.93
CA ALA A 161 7.00 -20.33 8.78
C ALA A 161 7.32 -21.39 9.85
N ASN A 162 6.28 -21.93 10.48
CA ASN A 162 6.39 -23.07 11.40
C ASN A 162 6.43 -24.40 10.63
#